data_AF-A0A815C6Z5-F1
#
_entry.id   AF-A0A815C6Z5-F1
#
_cell.length_a   1.000
_cell.length_b   1.000
_cell.length_c   1.000
_cell.angle_alpha   90.00
_cell.angle_beta   90.00
_cell.angle_gamma   90.00
#
_symmetry.space_group_name_H-M   'P 1'
#
loop_
_entity.id
_entity.type
_entity.pdbx_description
1 polymer ?
#
loop_
_entity_poly.entity_id
_entity_poly.type
_entity_poly.pdbx_seq_one_letter_code
_entity_poly.pdbx_strand_id
1 'polypeptide(L)'
;MSFIEWRTLFDDIFDGYSDEWTLTYVHRNDKIQNQNLENKRRMERTGYAKFYCSKCWNSWASAKAKVFLYYPNTNEPLGRITLRFFGQQCRKCSRNKIYFVNPEFDEDWIESTLEKLYERIGWFCYGKERLTKPIKNDQQASNIAGPHEKALCEACQLGCCDQTSIKKNC
;
A
#
# COMPACT_ATOMS: atom_id res chain seq x y z
N MET A 1 7.84 10.92 6.05
CA MET A 1 8.16 9.79 5.17
C MET A 1 7.38 9.89 3.88
N SER A 2 8.07 9.85 2.76
CA SER A 2 7.56 10.25 1.44
C SER A 2 7.60 9.07 0.46
N PHE A 3 7.01 9.26 -0.73
CA PHE A 3 7.13 8.29 -1.82
C PHE A 3 8.60 7.97 -2.20
N ILE A 4 9.55 8.84 -1.84
CA ILE A 4 10.98 8.65 -2.14
C ILE A 4 11.52 7.40 -1.43
N GLU A 5 11.23 7.18 -0.15
CA GLU A 5 11.72 6.00 0.59
C GLU A 5 11.18 4.70 0.01
N TRP A 6 9.89 4.69 -0.36
CA TRP A 6 9.27 3.57 -1.07
C TRP A 6 9.99 3.24 -2.37
N ARG A 7 10.38 4.26 -3.12
CA ARG A 7 11.09 4.09 -4.39
C ARG A 7 12.52 3.58 -4.18
N THR A 8 13.25 4.14 -3.22
CA THR A 8 14.62 3.69 -2.92
C THR A 8 14.66 2.21 -2.54
N LEU A 9 13.85 1.79 -1.57
CA LEU A 9 13.79 0.38 -1.17
C LEU A 9 13.28 -0.53 -2.29
N PHE A 10 12.37 -0.01 -3.13
CA PHE A 10 11.88 -0.75 -4.28
C PHE A 10 12.98 -1.05 -5.28
N ASP A 11 13.76 -0.03 -5.65
CA ASP A 11 14.86 -0.16 -6.60
C ASP A 11 15.86 -1.22 -6.09
N ASP A 12 16.22 -1.20 -4.80
CA ASP A 12 17.12 -2.19 -4.19
C ASP A 12 16.55 -3.62 -4.17
N ILE A 13 15.25 -3.79 -3.88
CA ILE A 13 14.62 -5.12 -3.77
C ILE A 13 14.38 -5.75 -5.15
N PHE A 14 13.98 -4.93 -6.13
CA PHE A 14 13.55 -5.36 -7.47
C PHE A 14 14.68 -5.46 -8.49
N ASP A 15 15.90 -5.01 -8.17
CA ASP A 15 17.11 -5.21 -8.98
C ASP A 15 17.36 -6.69 -9.36
N GLY A 16 16.81 -7.64 -8.60
CA GLY A 16 16.90 -9.07 -8.87
C GLY A 16 16.04 -9.60 -10.03
N TYR A 17 15.18 -8.79 -10.65
CA TYR A 17 14.43 -9.19 -11.86
C TYR A 17 15.16 -8.76 -13.12
N SER A 18 15.13 -9.60 -14.16
CA SER A 18 15.67 -9.24 -15.48
C SER A 18 14.84 -8.20 -16.23
N ASP A 19 13.56 -8.06 -15.86
CA ASP A 19 12.66 -7.09 -16.46
C ASP A 19 12.68 -5.75 -15.71
N GLU A 20 12.45 -4.67 -16.45
CA GLU A 20 12.37 -3.32 -15.89
C GLU A 20 11.04 -3.12 -15.13
N TRP A 21 11.07 -3.37 -13.82
CA TRP A 21 9.98 -3.04 -12.93
C TRP A 21 10.10 -1.58 -12.43
N THR A 22 8.99 -0.87 -12.38
CA THR A 22 8.96 0.52 -11.90
C THR A 22 7.89 0.74 -10.85
N LEU A 23 8.20 1.52 -9.82
CA LEU A 23 7.23 1.96 -8.82
C LEU A 23 6.73 3.36 -9.14
N THR A 24 5.41 3.50 -9.20
CA THR A 24 4.70 4.78 -9.43
C THR A 24 3.73 5.06 -8.29
N TYR A 25 3.39 6.32 -8.08
CA TYR A 25 2.40 6.74 -7.09
C TYR A 25 1.20 7.38 -7.78
N VAL A 26 -0.01 6.94 -7.41
CA VAL A 26 -1.26 7.59 -7.84
C VAL A 26 -1.81 8.45 -6.71
N HIS A 27 -2.12 9.72 -7.05
CA HIS A 27 -2.74 10.61 -6.10
C HIS A 27 -4.22 10.22 -5.89
N ARG A 28 -4.69 10.22 -4.64
CA ARG A 28 -6.08 9.91 -4.25
C ARG A 28 -7.17 10.68 -5.03
N ASN A 29 -6.87 11.92 -5.42
CA ASN A 29 -7.81 12.77 -6.15
C ASN A 29 -7.83 12.55 -7.67
N ASP A 30 -6.90 11.74 -8.21
CA ASP A 30 -6.88 11.41 -9.64
C ASP A 30 -7.90 10.30 -9.93
N LYS A 31 -9.16 10.68 -10.15
CA LYS A 31 -10.26 9.73 -10.35
C LYS A 31 -10.03 8.80 -11.54
N ILE A 32 -9.47 9.32 -12.63
CA ILE A 32 -9.26 8.55 -13.86
C ILE A 32 -8.22 7.45 -13.62
N GLN A 33 -7.06 7.81 -13.06
CA GLN A 33 -6.05 6.80 -12.76
C GLN A 33 -6.54 5.80 -11.72
N ASN A 34 -7.25 6.26 -10.69
CA ASN A 34 -7.78 5.35 -9.67
C ASN A 34 -8.81 4.36 -10.23
N GLN A 35 -9.66 4.77 -11.17
CA GLN A 35 -10.59 3.88 -11.87
C GLN A 35 -9.85 2.86 -12.76
N ASN A 36 -8.82 3.30 -13.49
CA ASN A 36 -8.01 2.42 -14.34
C ASN A 36 -7.30 1.30 -13.56
N LEU A 37 -7.06 1.51 -12.26
CA LEU A 37 -6.43 0.51 -11.39
C LEU A 37 -7.41 -0.55 -10.86
N GLU A 38 -8.72 -0.31 -10.89
CA GLU A 38 -9.72 -1.22 -10.29
C GLU A 38 -9.71 -2.61 -10.92
N ASN A 39 -9.34 -2.72 -12.20
CA ASN A 39 -9.26 -3.97 -12.95
C ASN A 39 -7.88 -4.66 -12.88
N LYS A 40 -6.89 -4.04 -12.22
CA LYS A 40 -5.54 -4.62 -12.06
C LYS A 40 -5.48 -5.54 -10.84
N ARG A 41 -4.50 -6.46 -10.82
CA ARG A 41 -4.19 -7.20 -9.59
C ARG A 41 -3.72 -6.21 -8.54
N ARG A 42 -4.07 -6.46 -7.29
CA ARG A 42 -3.58 -5.65 -6.17
C ARG A 42 -3.16 -6.51 -4.99
N MET A 43 -2.14 -6.04 -4.29
CA MET A 43 -1.80 -6.47 -2.95
C MET A 43 -2.23 -5.39 -1.98
N GLU A 44 -2.96 -5.80 -0.94
CA GLU A 44 -3.39 -4.91 0.13
C GLU A 44 -2.51 -5.11 1.35
N ARG A 45 -2.05 -4.02 1.97
CA ARG A 45 -1.29 -4.07 3.21
C ARG A 45 -1.84 -3.05 4.21
N THR A 46 -1.85 -3.47 5.47
CA THR A 46 -2.26 -2.65 6.61
C THR A 46 -1.08 -2.59 7.57
N GLY A 47 -0.77 -1.40 8.08
CA GLY A 47 0.36 -1.15 8.93
C GLY A 47 0.10 -0.05 9.96
N TYR A 48 1.00 0.02 10.93
CA TYR A 48 1.12 1.19 11.78
C TYR A 48 1.77 2.32 10.99
N ALA A 49 1.19 3.51 11.03
CA ALA A 49 1.76 4.69 10.40
C ALA A 49 1.53 5.95 11.23
N LYS A 50 2.43 6.91 11.08
CA LYS A 50 2.28 8.28 11.57
C LYS A 50 1.64 9.15 10.48
N PHE A 51 0.99 10.21 10.89
CA PHE A 51 0.38 11.21 10.01
C PHE A 51 0.81 12.58 10.49
N TYR A 52 1.10 13.46 9.54
CA TYR A 52 1.53 14.83 9.82
C TYR A 52 0.73 15.83 9.00
N CYS A 53 -0.08 16.64 9.67
CA CYS A 53 -0.90 17.64 9.00
C CYS A 53 -0.10 18.93 8.74
N SER A 54 0.21 19.21 7.47
CA SER A 54 0.92 20.43 7.06
C SER A 54 0.15 21.74 7.32
N LYS A 55 -1.17 21.68 7.57
CA LYS A 55 -2.00 22.88 7.82
C LYS A 55 -1.98 23.37 9.27
N CYS A 56 -1.88 22.45 10.23
CA CYS A 56 -1.96 22.77 11.65
C CYS A 56 -0.85 22.14 12.50
N TRP A 57 0.12 21.49 11.83
CA TRP A 57 1.30 20.88 12.44
C TRP A 57 0.97 19.77 13.46
N ASN A 58 -0.28 19.30 13.46
CA ASN A 58 -0.72 18.21 14.32
C ASN A 58 -0.22 16.87 13.76
N SER A 59 0.31 16.03 14.64
CA SER A 59 0.66 14.64 14.33
C SER A 59 -0.21 13.67 15.12
N TRP A 60 -0.41 12.48 14.55
CA TRP A 60 -1.07 11.35 15.20
C TRP A 60 -0.60 10.06 14.54
N ALA A 61 -0.96 8.92 15.11
CA ALA A 61 -0.65 7.62 14.54
C ALA A 61 -1.90 6.76 14.40
N SER A 62 -1.84 5.75 13.53
CA SER A 62 -2.88 4.75 13.41
C SER A 62 -2.31 3.37 13.10
N ALA A 63 -2.88 2.36 13.76
CA ALA A 63 -2.56 0.95 13.52
C ALA A 63 -3.21 0.35 12.27
N LYS A 64 -4.13 1.08 11.63
CA LYS A 64 -4.84 0.63 10.41
C LYS A 64 -4.62 1.57 9.23
N ALA A 65 -3.40 2.08 9.05
CA ALA A 65 -3.05 2.75 7.81
C ALA A 65 -2.96 1.72 6.68
N LYS A 66 -3.54 2.05 5.52
CA LYS A 66 -3.75 1.09 4.43
C LYS A 66 -3.03 1.57 3.18
N VAL A 67 -2.46 0.64 2.43
CA VAL A 67 -1.92 0.88 1.08
C VAL A 67 -2.37 -0.22 0.13
N PHE A 68 -2.56 0.15 -1.13
CA PHE A 68 -2.71 -0.80 -2.23
C PHE A 68 -1.51 -0.68 -3.17
N LEU A 69 -0.98 -1.84 -3.58
CA LEU A 69 0.05 -1.98 -4.60
C LEU A 69 -0.56 -2.73 -5.78
N TYR A 70 -0.80 -2.02 -6.88
CA TYR A 70 -1.36 -2.58 -8.10
C TYR A 70 -0.26 -3.07 -9.03
N TYR A 71 -0.45 -4.22 -9.66
CA TYR A 71 0.50 -4.80 -10.61
C TYR A 71 -0.25 -5.50 -11.77
N PRO A 72 0.41 -5.73 -12.92
CA PRO A 72 -0.26 -6.29 -14.09
C PRO A 72 -0.90 -7.66 -13.88
N ASN A 73 -2.00 -7.91 -14.60
CA ASN A 73 -2.43 -9.27 -14.90
C ASN A 73 -1.51 -9.78 -16.01
N THR A 74 -0.91 -10.96 -15.82
CA THR A 74 0.03 -11.59 -16.76
C THR A 74 -0.37 -11.41 -18.24
N ASN A 75 0.57 -10.88 -19.04
CA ASN A 75 0.55 -10.54 -20.48
C ASN A 75 0.98 -9.08 -20.79
N GLU A 76 1.19 -8.23 -19.78
CA GLU A 76 1.81 -6.91 -19.99
C GLU A 76 3.36 -7.06 -20.03
N PRO A 77 4.04 -6.60 -21.09
CA PRO A 77 5.46 -6.87 -21.32
C PRO A 77 6.43 -6.09 -20.41
N LEU A 78 5.93 -5.14 -19.60
CA LEU A 78 6.74 -4.27 -18.74
C LEU A 78 5.98 -3.95 -17.44
N GLY A 79 6.63 -4.16 -16.30
CA GLY A 79 6.01 -4.26 -14.99
C GLY A 79 5.89 -2.92 -14.26
N ARG A 80 4.82 -2.16 -14.51
CA ARG A 80 4.52 -0.98 -13.67
C ARG A 80 3.75 -1.39 -12.43
N ILE A 81 4.32 -1.10 -11.26
CA ILE A 81 3.63 -1.15 -9.98
C ILE A 81 3.11 0.24 -9.65
N THR A 82 1.87 0.32 -9.18
CA THR A 82 1.27 1.59 -8.74
C THR A 82 0.88 1.50 -7.27
N LEU A 83 1.49 2.36 -6.46
CA LEU A 83 1.21 2.54 -5.04
C LEU A 83 0.09 3.57 -4.85
N ARG A 84 -0.92 3.19 -4.08
CA ARG A 84 -2.00 4.08 -3.62
C ARG A 84 -2.03 4.08 -2.10
N PHE A 85 -1.78 5.25 -1.52
CA PHE A 85 -1.95 5.48 -0.09
C PHE A 85 -3.40 5.74 0.28
N PHE A 86 -3.85 5.21 1.42
CA PHE A 86 -5.11 5.64 2.03
C PHE A 86 -4.84 6.59 3.19
N GLY A 87 -5.52 7.72 3.18
CA GLY A 87 -5.21 8.84 4.05
C GLY A 87 -6.11 8.90 5.28
N GLN A 88 -5.74 9.77 6.22
CA GLN A 88 -6.59 10.12 7.36
C GLN A 88 -6.82 11.63 7.45
N GLN A 89 -8.02 12.01 7.85
CA GLN A 89 -8.36 13.40 8.10
C GLN A 89 -7.77 13.85 9.44
N CYS A 90 -7.21 15.06 9.47
CA CYS A 90 -6.75 15.66 10.72
C CYS A 90 -7.96 16.06 11.58
N ARG A 91 -8.01 15.61 12.85
CA ARG A 91 -9.07 15.99 13.81
C ARG A 91 -9.34 17.49 13.84
N LYS A 92 -8.28 18.31 13.90
CA LYS A 92 -8.36 19.78 13.99
C LYS A 92 -8.82 20.45 12.68
N CYS A 93 -8.54 19.84 11.52
CA CYS A 93 -8.85 20.40 10.20
C CYS A 93 -10.04 19.72 9.52
N SER A 94 -10.67 18.74 10.16
CA SER A 94 -11.72 17.85 9.63
C SER A 94 -12.98 18.56 9.15
N ARG A 95 -13.12 19.87 9.40
CA ARG A 95 -14.15 20.73 8.76
C ARG A 95 -14.13 20.60 7.23
N ASN A 96 -12.97 20.35 6.63
CA ASN A 96 -12.85 20.05 5.20
C ASN A 96 -12.80 18.53 4.99
N LYS A 97 -13.96 17.91 4.75
CA LYS A 97 -14.15 16.46 4.56
C LYS A 97 -13.37 15.86 3.37
N ILE A 98 -12.72 16.68 2.55
CA ILE A 98 -11.99 16.25 1.35
C ILE A 98 -10.48 16.20 1.60
N TYR A 99 -9.99 16.82 2.69
CA TYR A 99 -8.56 16.87 2.98
C TYR A 99 -8.09 15.64 3.78
N PHE A 100 -7.30 14.80 3.14
CA PHE A 100 -6.64 13.64 3.74
C PHE A 100 -5.13 13.80 3.77
N VAL A 101 -4.52 13.34 4.86
CA VAL A 101 -3.07 13.28 5.05
C VAL A 101 -2.59 11.87 4.72
N ASN A 102 -1.51 11.76 3.94
CA ASN A 102 -0.90 10.47 3.63
C ASN A 102 -0.21 9.87 4.87
N PRO A 103 -0.18 8.53 4.98
CA PRO A 103 0.53 7.82 6.03
C PRO A 103 2.04 7.85 5.82
N GLU A 104 2.76 7.83 6.94
CA GLU A 104 4.20 7.67 7.04
C GLU A 104 4.49 6.35 7.75
N PHE A 105 4.98 5.35 7.02
CA PHE A 105 5.31 4.02 7.54
C PHE A 105 6.77 3.94 7.96
N ASP A 106 7.08 3.08 8.92
CA ASP A 106 8.47 2.76 9.27
C ASP A 106 9.13 1.96 8.13
N GLU A 107 10.44 2.15 7.96
CA GLU A 107 11.24 1.58 6.86
C GLU A 107 11.13 0.05 6.79
N ASP A 108 11.32 -0.65 7.91
CA ASP A 108 11.18 -2.10 8.02
C ASP A 108 9.82 -2.62 7.51
N TRP A 109 8.75 -1.85 7.73
CA TRP A 109 7.42 -2.22 7.27
C TRP A 109 7.26 -2.03 5.75
N ILE A 110 7.89 -0.99 5.19
CA ILE A 110 7.95 -0.75 3.75
C ILE A 110 8.75 -1.87 3.09
N GLU A 111 9.95 -2.16 3.59
CA GLU A 111 10.82 -3.23 3.09
C GLU A 111 10.09 -4.57 3.09
N SER A 112 9.53 -4.99 4.22
CA SER A 112 8.75 -6.23 4.33
C SER A 112 7.55 -6.27 3.38
N THR A 113 6.91 -5.12 3.15
CA THR A 113 5.80 -5.01 2.19
C THR A 113 6.29 -5.21 0.75
N LEU A 114 7.44 -4.64 0.39
CA LEU A 114 8.02 -4.76 -0.95
C LEU A 114 8.60 -6.16 -1.20
N GLU A 115 9.24 -6.80 -0.21
CA GLU A 115 9.67 -8.21 -0.30
C GLU A 115 8.48 -9.13 -0.62
N LYS A 116 7.35 -8.93 0.08
CA LYS A 116 6.12 -9.69 -0.20
C LYS A 116 5.55 -9.42 -1.58
N LEU A 117 5.68 -8.17 -2.07
CA LEU A 117 5.27 -7.84 -3.42
C LEU A 117 6.17 -8.54 -4.45
N TYR A 118 7.49 -8.54 -4.23
CA TYR A 118 8.47 -9.22 -5.05
C TYR A 118 8.15 -10.71 -5.16
N GLU A 119 7.91 -11.39 -4.04
CA GLU A 119 7.52 -12.82 -4.03
C GLU A 119 6.22 -13.06 -4.81
N ARG A 120 5.22 -12.20 -4.60
CA ARG A 120 3.91 -12.33 -5.25
C ARG A 120 4.01 -12.15 -6.77
N ILE A 121 4.79 -11.18 -7.22
CA ILE A 121 5.05 -10.94 -8.64
C ILE A 121 5.83 -12.13 -9.22
N GLY A 122 6.85 -12.63 -8.53
CA GLY A 122 7.62 -13.81 -8.93
C GLY A 122 6.71 -15.01 -9.16
N TRP A 123 5.83 -15.28 -8.21
CA TRP A 123 4.88 -16.37 -8.30
C TRP A 123 3.92 -16.23 -9.47
N PHE A 124 3.31 -15.05 -9.63
CA PHE A 124 2.25 -14.84 -10.61
C PHE A 124 2.76 -14.58 -12.03
N CYS A 125 3.86 -13.85 -12.19
CA CYS A 125 4.37 -13.42 -13.49
C CYS A 125 5.44 -14.36 -14.05
N TYR A 126 6.19 -15.05 -13.20
CA TYR A 126 7.34 -15.87 -13.62
C TYR A 126 7.20 -17.36 -13.27
N GLY A 127 6.19 -17.75 -12.48
CA GLY A 127 5.96 -19.12 -12.03
C GLY A 127 6.80 -19.52 -10.81
N LYS A 128 6.37 -20.57 -10.10
CA LYS A 128 6.95 -21.03 -8.81
C LYS A 128 8.46 -21.32 -8.86
N GLU A 129 8.99 -21.72 -10.01
CA GLU A 129 10.36 -22.25 -10.15
C GLU A 129 11.42 -21.16 -10.36
N ARG A 130 11.03 -19.89 -10.52
CA ARG A 130 11.93 -18.77 -10.80
C ARG A 130 12.17 -17.81 -9.61
N LEU A 131 11.68 -18.15 -8.42
CA LEU A 131 11.94 -17.36 -7.22
C LEU A 131 13.36 -17.62 -6.71
N THR A 132 14.24 -16.62 -6.83
CA THR A 132 15.63 -16.68 -6.35
C THR A 132 15.77 -16.39 -4.85
N LYS A 133 14.73 -15.83 -4.21
CA LYS A 133 14.72 -15.49 -2.77
C LYS A 133 13.77 -16.42 -1.99
N PRO A 134 14.17 -16.93 -0.81
CA PRO A 134 13.34 -17.82 0.00
C PRO A 134 12.09 -17.12 0.51
N ILE A 135 10.95 -17.84 0.51
CA ILE A 135 9.64 -17.37 0.95
C ILE A 135 9.69 -17.08 2.46
N LYS A 136 9.62 -15.82 2.88
CA LYS A 136 9.43 -15.50 4.30
C LYS A 136 7.96 -15.73 4.65
N ASN A 137 7.68 -16.56 5.66
CA ASN A 137 6.32 -16.88 6.08
C ASN A 137 5.48 -15.62 6.30
N ASP A 138 4.28 -15.62 5.72
CA ASP A 138 3.36 -14.51 5.75
C ASP A 138 2.85 -14.28 7.18
N GLN A 139 3.43 -13.30 7.87
CA GLN A 139 2.69 -12.59 8.89
C GLN A 139 1.63 -11.74 8.16
N GLN A 140 0.53 -12.40 7.83
CA GLN A 140 -0.77 -11.78 7.58
C GLN A 140 -1.00 -10.82 8.73
N ALA A 141 -1.48 -9.61 8.41
CA ALA A 141 -1.66 -8.49 9.33
C ALA A 141 -2.00 -9.02 10.73
N SER A 142 -1.00 -9.03 11.60
CA SER A 142 -1.22 -9.27 13.02
C SER A 142 -2.33 -8.29 13.43
N ASN A 143 -3.12 -8.64 14.45
CA ASN A 143 -4.00 -7.65 15.05
C ASN A 143 -3.10 -6.52 15.58
N ILE A 144 -2.79 -5.52 14.74
CA ILE A 144 -1.99 -4.36 15.10
C ILE A 144 -2.87 -3.62 16.08
N ALA A 145 -2.64 -3.89 17.36
CA ALA A 145 -3.32 -3.21 18.43
C ALA A 145 -2.84 -1.76 18.41
N GLY A 146 -3.79 -0.82 18.36
CA GLY A 146 -3.46 0.59 18.38
C GLY A 146 -4.60 1.47 17.93
N PRO A 147 -4.39 2.80 17.98
CA PRO A 147 -5.43 3.77 17.71
C PRO A 147 -5.92 3.67 16.27
N HIS A 148 -7.24 3.72 16.10
CA HIS A 148 -7.85 3.81 14.79
C HIS A 148 -9.20 4.53 14.83
N GLU A 149 -9.26 5.69 14.19
CA GLU A 149 -10.48 6.49 14.07
C GLU A 149 -11.17 6.24 12.72
N LYS A 150 -12.12 5.31 12.73
CA LYS A 150 -12.87 4.91 11.52
C LYS A 150 -13.48 6.11 10.78
N ALA A 151 -14.02 7.09 11.52
CA ALA A 151 -14.67 8.26 10.93
C ALA A 151 -13.72 9.14 10.10
N LEU A 152 -12.44 9.16 10.44
CA LEU A 152 -11.42 9.99 9.79
C LEU A 152 -10.60 9.22 8.75
N CYS A 153 -10.77 7.91 8.67
CA CYS A 153 -10.01 7.05 7.78
C CYS A 153 -10.67 6.94 6.40
N GLU A 154 -9.95 7.31 5.35
CA GLU A 154 -10.43 7.18 3.97
C GLU A 154 -10.76 5.72 3.63
N ALA A 155 -9.92 4.76 4.04
CA ALA A 155 -10.18 3.34 3.77
C ALA A 155 -11.49 2.86 4.43
N CYS A 156 -11.86 3.40 5.60
CA CYS A 156 -13.15 3.09 6.22
C CYS A 156 -14.30 3.71 5.43
N GLN A 157 -14.14 4.96 4.99
CA GLN A 157 -15.16 5.66 4.18
C GLN A 157 -15.39 4.97 2.83
N LEU A 158 -14.37 4.29 2.29
CA LEU A 158 -14.43 3.48 1.07
C LEU A 158 -14.74 1.99 1.30
N GLY A 159 -14.95 1.57 2.56
CA GLY A 159 -15.29 0.18 2.90
C GLY A 159 -14.16 -0.85 2.73
N CYS A 160 -12.89 -0.43 2.65
CA CYS A 160 -11.74 -1.32 2.42
C CYS A 160 -10.75 -1.42 3.60
N CYS A 161 -11.08 -0.83 4.76
CA CYS A 161 -10.20 -0.85 5.94
C CYS A 161 -10.24 -2.18 6.72
N ASP A 162 -11.42 -2.76 6.88
CA ASP A 162 -11.59 -4.00 7.63
C ASP A 162 -11.50 -5.20 6.68
N GLN A 163 -10.41 -5.96 6.75
CA GLN A 163 -10.44 -7.38 6.43
C GLN A 163 -10.87 -8.12 7.69
N THR A 164 -12.16 -8.04 8.05
CA THR A 164 -12.73 -9.17 8.77
C THR A 164 -12.56 -10.37 7.86
N SER A 165 -11.98 -11.44 8.39
CA SER A 165 -11.77 -12.72 7.74
C SER A 165 -13.11 -13.33 7.30
N ILE A 166 -13.75 -12.76 6.29
CA ILE A 166 -14.80 -13.43 5.54
C ILE A 166 -14.12 -13.86 4.26
N LYS A 167 -13.73 -15.14 4.23
CA LYS A 167 -13.59 -15.89 3.00
C LYS A 167 -14.89 -15.67 2.21
N LYS A 168 -14.91 -14.70 1.31
CA LYS A 168 -15.87 -14.72 0.21
C LYS A 168 -15.17 -15.46 -0.90
N ASN A 169 -15.49 -16.74 -0.99
CA ASN A 169 -15.37 -17.48 -2.23
C ASN A 169 -16.11 -16.66 -3.30
N CYS A 170 -15.37 -16.19 -4.30
CA CYS A 170 -15.89 -15.94 -5.63
C CYS A 170 -14.78 -16.31 -6.61
#